data_AF-A0A0B5I3R5-F1
#
_entry.id   AF-A0A0B5I3R5-F1
#
_cell.length_a   1.000
_cell.length_b   1.000
_cell.length_c   1.000
_cell.angle_alpha   90.00
_cell.angle_beta   90.00
_cell.angle_gamma   90.00
#
_symmetry.space_group_name_H-M   'P 1'
#
loop_
_entity.id
_entity.type
_entity.pdbx_description
1 polymer ?
#
loop_
_entity_poly.entity_id
_entity_poly.type
_entity_poly.pdbx_seq_one_letter_code
_entity_poly.pdbx_strand_id
1 'polypeptide(L)'
;MVKGVEHIRNAGISKKDNNNMIERYHNEFREFEKIRRNFKRVKTLEEWNDNYRLYHNYIKQHMALNNLTPSQSANIKLPLENNRWLSLLKLSLNQPNVTKEQEVKKSTED
;
A
#
# COMPACT_ATOMS: atom_id res chain seq x y z
N MET A 1 -18.71 23.29 -11.68
CA MET A 1 -19.83 22.56 -11.03
C MET A 1 -19.22 21.39 -10.29
N VAL A 2 -18.98 21.51 -8.99
CA VAL A 2 -18.39 20.41 -8.19
C VAL A 2 -19.47 19.35 -8.05
N LYS A 3 -19.29 18.19 -8.68
CA LYS A 3 -20.17 17.04 -8.44
C LYS A 3 -20.02 16.66 -6.96
N GLY A 4 -21.07 16.91 -6.17
CA GLY A 4 -21.14 16.45 -4.79
C GLY A 4 -21.11 14.92 -4.72
N VAL A 5 -20.78 14.39 -3.53
CA VAL A 5 -20.76 12.94 -3.29
C VAL A 5 -22.18 12.39 -3.45
N GLU A 6 -22.39 11.54 -4.45
CA GLU A 6 -23.67 10.88 -4.70
C GLU A 6 -23.75 9.61 -3.83
N HIS A 7 -24.66 9.60 -2.86
CA HIS A 7 -24.84 8.46 -1.97
C HIS A 7 -25.61 7.34 -2.69
N ILE A 8 -24.90 6.33 -3.16
CA ILE A 8 -25.49 5.15 -3.78
C ILE A 8 -26.08 4.26 -2.68
N ARG A 9 -27.41 4.37 -2.49
CA ARG A 9 -28.17 3.45 -1.63
C ARG A 9 -28.29 2.12 -2.37
N ASN A 10 -27.45 1.12 -2.02
CA ASN A 10 -27.60 -0.34 -2.29
C ASN A 10 -26.29 -1.08 -2.65
N ALA A 11 -25.19 -0.85 -1.91
CA ALA A 11 -23.99 -1.69 -2.00
C ALA A 11 -24.21 -3.05 -1.30
N GLY A 12 -24.95 -3.96 -1.94
CA GLY A 12 -25.18 -5.32 -1.45
C GLY A 12 -24.18 -6.35 -1.99
N ILE A 13 -24.01 -7.47 -1.29
CA ILE A 13 -23.02 -8.53 -1.62
C ILE A 13 -23.16 -9.06 -3.07
N SER A 14 -24.38 -9.13 -3.59
CA SER A 14 -24.69 -9.67 -4.93
C SER A 14 -24.93 -8.58 -5.99
N LYS A 15 -24.53 -7.33 -5.73
CA LYS A 15 -24.77 -6.18 -6.63
C LYS A 15 -23.52 -5.81 -7.42
N LYS A 16 -23.77 -5.12 -8.54
CA LYS A 16 -22.76 -4.69 -9.52
C LYS A 16 -21.74 -3.72 -8.92
N ASP A 17 -22.22 -2.79 -8.10
CA ASP A 17 -21.38 -1.89 -7.31
C ASP A 17 -21.34 -2.42 -5.88
N ASN A 18 -20.20 -3.01 -5.50
CA ASN A 18 -20.00 -3.60 -4.17
C ASN A 18 -18.77 -3.01 -3.48
N ASN A 19 -18.85 -2.93 -2.15
CA ASN A 19 -17.80 -2.39 -1.29
C ASN A 19 -16.87 -3.51 -0.74
N ASN A 20 -17.14 -4.77 -1.12
CA ASN A 20 -16.51 -5.96 -0.57
C ASN A 20 -14.98 -5.92 -0.69
N MET A 21 -14.46 -5.36 -1.79
CA MET A 21 -13.03 -5.33 -2.07
C MET A 21 -12.27 -4.38 -1.14
N ILE A 22 -12.83 -3.18 -0.90
CA ILE A 22 -12.23 -2.22 0.02
C ILE A 22 -12.48 -2.60 1.49
N GLU A 23 -13.62 -3.22 1.80
CA GLU A 23 -13.87 -3.80 3.13
C GLU A 23 -12.85 -4.89 3.47
N ARG A 24 -12.54 -5.77 2.52
CA ARG A 24 -11.51 -6.79 2.68
C ARG A 24 -10.13 -6.17 2.93
N TYR A 25 -9.78 -5.12 2.18
CA TYR A 25 -8.55 -4.36 2.41
C TYR A 25 -8.51 -3.76 3.82
N HIS A 26 -9.57 -3.08 4.25
CA HIS A 26 -9.64 -2.48 5.59
C HIS A 26 -9.58 -3.52 6.71
N ASN A 27 -10.21 -4.69 6.53
CA ASN A 27 -10.11 -5.78 7.50
C ASN A 27 -8.68 -6.31 7.61
N GLU A 28 -7.97 -6.46 6.49
CA GLU A 28 -6.56 -6.85 6.49
C GLU A 28 -5.68 -5.82 7.19
N PHE A 29 -5.88 -4.53 6.91
CA PHE A 29 -5.14 -3.45 7.55
C PHE A 29 -5.40 -3.42 9.06
N ARG A 30 -6.66 -3.62 9.50
CA ARG A 30 -7.03 -3.68 10.91
C ARG A 30 -6.31 -4.82 11.64
N GLU A 31 -6.24 -6.02 11.05
CA GLU A 31 -5.49 -7.12 11.68
C GLU A 31 -3.98 -6.85 11.74
N PHE A 32 -3.43 -6.14 10.75
CA PHE A 32 -2.03 -5.71 10.77
C PHE A 32 -1.75 -4.67 11.87
N GLU A 33 -2.63 -3.68 12.01
CA GLU A 33 -2.55 -2.57 12.97
C GLU A 33 -2.77 -3.04 14.41
N LYS A 34 -3.76 -3.90 14.65
CA LYS A 34 -4.09 -4.48 15.96
C LYS A 34 -2.89 -5.11 16.68
N ILE A 35 -2.01 -5.77 15.93
CA ILE A 35 -0.79 -6.41 16.45
C ILE A 35 0.29 -5.37 16.81
N ARG A 36 0.34 -4.25 16.07
CA ARG A 36 1.42 -3.24 16.11
C ARG A 36 0.99 -1.94 16.80
N ARG A 37 -0.05 -1.98 17.62
CA ARG A 37 -0.58 -0.83 18.37
C ARG A 37 0.47 -0.14 19.27
N ASN A 38 0.12 1.04 19.80
CA ASN A 38 0.89 1.82 20.77
C ASN A 38 2.19 2.46 20.20
N PHE A 39 2.09 3.15 19.07
CA PHE A 39 3.19 3.94 18.53
C PHE A 39 3.43 5.19 19.39
N LYS A 40 4.68 5.40 19.83
CA LYS A 40 5.07 6.54 20.67
C LYS A 40 5.24 7.86 19.90
N ARG A 41 5.33 7.79 18.56
CA ARG A 41 5.61 8.92 17.67
C ARG A 41 4.79 8.79 16.39
N VAL A 42 4.31 9.92 15.87
CA VAL A 42 3.57 9.98 14.59
C VAL A 42 4.42 9.49 13.42
N LYS A 43 5.70 9.90 13.36
CA LYS A 43 6.64 9.44 12.32
C LYS A 43 6.72 7.92 12.21
N THR A 44 6.76 7.22 13.35
CA THR A 44 6.82 5.75 13.37
C THR A 44 5.52 5.15 12.83
N LEU A 45 4.37 5.75 13.13
CA LEU A 45 3.08 5.33 12.57
C LEU A 45 3.04 5.51 11.04
N GLU A 46 3.55 6.62 10.53
CA GLU A 46 3.66 6.89 9.08
C GLU A 46 4.53 5.84 8.38
N GLU A 47 5.74 5.59 8.90
CA GLU A 47 6.65 4.56 8.39
C GLU A 47 5.99 3.17 8.37
N TRP A 48 5.21 2.83 9.41
CA TRP A 48 4.48 1.56 9.46
C TRP A 48 3.35 1.45 8.44
N ASN A 49 2.61 2.54 8.20
CA ASN A 49 1.58 2.58 7.18
C ASN A 49 2.16 2.39 5.78
N ASP A 50 3.30 3.02 5.50
CA ASP A 50 3.98 2.85 4.22
C ASP A 50 4.58 1.45 4.06
N ASN A 51 5.10 0.87 5.13
CA ASN A 51 5.54 -0.53 5.15
C ASN A 51 4.39 -1.50 4.85
N TYR A 52 3.19 -1.26 5.40
CA TYR A 52 2.01 -2.06 5.09
C TYR A 52 1.63 -1.95 3.60
N ARG A 53 1.59 -0.73 3.06
CA ARG A 53 1.30 -0.49 1.63
C ARG A 53 2.30 -1.21 0.74
N LEU A 54 3.59 -1.15 1.07
CA LEU A 54 4.65 -1.84 0.34
C LEU A 54 4.43 -3.35 0.36
N TYR A 55 4.16 -3.92 1.54
CA TYR A 55 3.87 -5.34 1.69
C TYR A 55 2.63 -5.76 0.90
N HIS A 56 1.52 -5.06 1.04
CA HIS A 56 0.25 -5.37 0.40
C HIS A 56 0.34 -5.32 -1.13
N ASN A 57 1.04 -4.32 -1.67
CA ASN A 57 1.11 -4.05 -3.11
C ASN A 57 2.15 -4.91 -3.85
N TYR A 58 3.32 -5.15 -3.24
CA TYR A 58 4.46 -5.74 -3.96
C TYR A 58 4.83 -7.15 -3.51
N ILE A 59 4.36 -7.60 -2.34
CA ILE A 59 4.82 -8.84 -1.72
C ILE A 59 3.69 -9.84 -1.54
N LYS A 60 2.58 -9.41 -0.95
CA LYS A 60 1.44 -10.30 -0.68
C LYS A 60 0.68 -10.61 -1.97
N GLN A 61 0.52 -11.90 -2.25
CA GLN A 61 -0.34 -12.39 -3.32
C GLN A 61 -1.79 -12.49 -2.83
N HIS A 62 -2.73 -12.15 -3.71
CA HIS A 62 -4.16 -12.16 -3.37
C HIS A 62 -4.90 -13.17 -4.23
N MET A 63 -5.67 -14.06 -3.57
CA MET A 63 -6.51 -15.04 -4.28
C MET A 63 -7.54 -14.37 -5.20
N ALA A 64 -8.07 -13.21 -4.80
CA ALA A 64 -9.02 -12.44 -5.62
C ALA A 64 -8.39 -11.85 -6.90
N LEU A 65 -7.06 -11.79 -6.97
CA LEU A 65 -6.30 -11.30 -8.12
C LEU A 65 -5.55 -12.45 -8.81
N ASN A 66 -6.09 -13.67 -8.81
CA ASN A 66 -5.44 -14.85 -9.41
C ASN A 66 -4.01 -15.09 -8.90
N ASN A 67 -3.79 -14.91 -7.59
CA ASN A 67 -2.48 -15.04 -6.93
C ASN A 67 -1.43 -14.02 -7.38
N LEU A 68 -1.86 -12.92 -8.01
CA LEU A 68 -1.01 -11.78 -8.31
C LEU A 68 -1.00 -10.80 -7.13
N THR A 69 0.04 -9.97 -7.08
CA THR A 69 0.04 -8.80 -6.21
C THR A 69 -0.69 -7.62 -6.87
N PRO A 70 -1.20 -6.64 -6.11
CA PRO A 70 -1.90 -5.49 -6.68
C PRO A 70 -1.05 -4.75 -7.71
N SER A 71 0.26 -4.58 -7.45
CA SER A 71 1.19 -3.98 -8.41
C SER A 71 1.30 -4.77 -9.71
N GLN A 72 1.32 -6.11 -9.65
CA GLN A 72 1.34 -6.95 -10.85
C GLN A 72 0.04 -6.83 -11.64
N SER A 73 -1.10 -6.82 -10.95
CA SER A 73 -2.42 -6.60 -11.57
C SER A 73 -2.53 -5.21 -12.21
N ALA A 74 -1.84 -4.21 -11.66
CA ALA A 74 -1.74 -2.86 -12.21
C ALA A 74 -0.66 -2.71 -13.31
N ASN A 75 -0.11 -3.81 -13.82
CA ASN A 75 0.98 -3.84 -14.81
C ASN A 75 2.31 -3.20 -14.36
N ILE A 76 2.51 -2.98 -13.06
CA ILE A 76 3.81 -2.57 -12.49
C ILE A 76 4.66 -3.83 -12.29
N LYS A 77 5.37 -4.22 -13.36
CA LYS A 77 6.20 -5.43 -13.40
C LYS A 77 7.60 -5.13 -12.86
N LEU A 78 7.83 -5.44 -11.58
CA LEU A 78 9.17 -5.46 -10.99
C LEU A 78 9.79 -6.86 -11.17
N PRO A 79 11.09 -6.95 -11.47
CA PRO A 79 11.81 -8.24 -11.55
C PRO A 79 12.08 -8.77 -10.14
N LEU A 80 11.03 -9.28 -9.49
CA LEU A 80 11.11 -9.85 -8.15
C LEU A 80 11.35 -11.35 -8.24
N GLU A 81 12.41 -11.81 -7.59
CA GLU A 81 12.76 -13.23 -7.46
C GLU A 81 11.96 -13.88 -6.32
N ASN A 82 12.26 -15.14 -5.99
CA ASN A 82 11.61 -15.86 -4.88
C ASN A 82 11.65 -15.05 -3.58
N ASN A 83 12.80 -14.44 -3.26
CA ASN A 83 12.96 -13.57 -2.11
C ASN A 83 12.56 -12.12 -2.46
N ARG A 84 11.25 -11.88 -2.57
CA ARG A 84 10.68 -10.59 -3.00
C ARG A 84 11.22 -9.39 -2.20
N TRP A 85 11.40 -9.53 -0.89
CA TRP A 85 11.98 -8.50 -0.02
C TRP A 85 13.43 -8.15 -0.42
N LEU A 86 14.25 -9.17 -0.64
CA LEU A 86 15.65 -8.97 -1.02
C LEU A 86 15.74 -8.33 -2.40
N SER A 87 14.91 -8.76 -3.35
CA SER A 87 14.84 -8.15 -4.68
C SER A 87 14.43 -6.69 -4.61
N LEU A 88 13.40 -6.33 -3.82
CA LEU A 88 12.99 -4.95 -3.61
C LEU A 88 14.12 -4.10 -3.00
N LEU A 89 14.84 -4.62 -2.01
CA LEU A 89 15.96 -3.93 -1.39
C LEU A 89 17.09 -3.68 -2.39
N LYS A 90 17.49 -4.71 -3.16
CA LYS A 90 18.52 -4.60 -4.21
C LYS A 90 18.13 -3.57 -5.27
N LEU A 91 16.86 -3.58 -5.70
CA LEU A 91 16.35 -2.59 -6.64
C LEU A 91 16.45 -1.18 -6.07
N SER A 92 16.02 -0.96 -4.82
CA SER A 92 16.14 0.33 -4.13
C SER A 92 17.58 0.84 -4.05
N LEU A 93 18.53 -0.02 -3.68
CA LEU A 93 19.95 0.33 -3.60
C LEU A 93 20.56 0.72 -4.95
N ASN A 94 20.06 0.12 -6.04
CA ASN A 94 20.54 0.39 -7.39
C ASN A 94 19.87 1.62 -8.04
N GLN A 95 18.88 2.24 -7.39
CA GLN A 95 18.26 3.45 -7.94
C GLN A 95 19.22 4.66 -7.78
N PRO A 96 19.55 5.37 -8.86
CA PRO A 96 20.43 6.53 -8.78
C PRO A 96 19.74 7.67 -8.01
N ASN A 97 20.18 7.88 -6.76
CA ASN A 97 20.05 9.11 -5.96
C ASN A 97 18.72 9.90 -6.05
N VAL A 98 17.57 9.27 -5.83
CA VAL A 98 16.38 10.04 -5.38
C VAL A 98 16.56 10.50 -3.92
N THR A 99 17.38 9.78 -3.15
CA THR A 99 17.62 10.03 -1.71
C THR A 99 18.33 11.36 -1.43
N LYS A 100 19.18 11.85 -2.33
CA LYS A 100 19.91 13.13 -2.12
C LYS A 100 19.02 14.37 -2.24
N GLU A 101 17.91 14.29 -2.97
CA GLU A 101 16.99 15.42 -3.15
C GLU A 101 16.02 15.59 -1.97
N GLN A 102 15.81 14.55 -1.15
CA GLN A 102 14.90 14.60 0.00
C GLN A 102 15.56 15.16 1.27
N GLU A 103 16.89 15.02 1.43
CA GLU A 103 17.61 15.65 2.54
C GLU A 103 17.68 17.18 2.39
N VAL A 104 17.73 17.71 1.16
CA VAL A 104 17.78 19.15 0.87
C VAL A 104 16.46 19.87 1.18
N LYS A 105 15.32 19.19 1.02
CA LYS A 105 13.99 19.79 1.25
C LYS A 105 13.56 19.81 2.72
N LYS A 106 14.15 18.97 3.58
CA LYS A 106 13.81 18.92 5.01
C LYS A 106 14.56 19.94 5.86
N SER A 107 15.66 20.51 5.35
CA SER A 107 16.42 21.59 6.00
C SER A 107 15.98 23.00 5.58
N THR A 108 15.00 23.12 4.68
CA THR A 108 14.51 24.40 4.13
C THR A 108 13.08 24.76 4.56
N GLU A 109 12.45 23.97 5.45
CA GLU A 109 11.10 24.20 5.98
C GLU A 109 11.07 24.36 7.53
N ASP A 110 12.18 24.80 8.14
CA ASP A 110 12.24 25.37 9.50
C ASP A 110 12.28 26.91 9.43
#